data_AF-A0A0A9Z9J9-F1
#
_entry.id   AF-A0A0A9Z9J9-F1
#
_cell.length_a   1.000
_cell.length_b   1.000
_cell.length_c   1.000
_cell.angle_alpha   90.00
_cell.angle_beta   90.00
_cell.angle_gamma   90.00
#
_symmetry.space_group_name_H-M   'P 1'
#
loop_
_entity.id
_entity.type
_entity.pdbx_description
1 polymer ?
#
loop_
_entity_poly.entity_id
_entity_poly.type
_entity_poly.pdbx_seq_one_letter_code
_entity_poly.pdbx_strand_id
1 'polypeptide(L)'
;MTSSNNSSGGNISNCNYSNSISNSALTAIDMDVPRTMPKVRFFGSTTENSYGCDSNCNQSHYIGLTSMLTTASQGLHRVLTTIATVNAGLGYVQGMNELAAHLMYVFAEGTIDKFDLCVEADTFFCLQTLLSHLGDDFCRELDADHEMGMLTTLRHYEHVLQFFDK
;
A
#
# COMPACT_ATOMS: atom_id res chain seq x y z
N MET A 1 29.87 54.90 -10.15
CA MET A 1 28.72 54.56 -9.30
C MET A 1 27.93 53.47 -10.01
N THR A 2 28.33 52.23 -9.77
CA THR A 2 27.76 51.01 -10.34
C THR A 2 26.97 50.31 -9.25
N SER A 3 25.66 50.11 -9.43
CA SER A 3 24.89 49.20 -8.60
C SER A 3 24.03 48.33 -9.52
N SER A 4 24.49 47.09 -9.66
CA SER A 4 23.82 45.99 -10.33
C SER A 4 22.71 45.43 -9.45
N ASN A 5 21.59 45.09 -10.08
CA ASN A 5 20.50 44.33 -9.48
C ASN A 5 20.96 42.90 -9.17
N ASN A 6 20.86 42.49 -7.90
CA ASN A 6 20.83 41.08 -7.51
C ASN A 6 19.47 40.81 -6.86
N SER A 7 18.55 40.29 -7.66
CA SER A 7 17.35 39.62 -7.16
C SER A 7 17.78 38.23 -6.72
N SER A 8 17.94 38.04 -5.41
CA SER A 8 18.22 36.75 -4.80
C SER A 8 17.13 35.77 -5.18
N GLY A 9 17.47 34.85 -6.09
CA GLY A 9 16.70 33.63 -6.32
C GLY A 9 16.62 32.88 -5.00
N GLY A 10 15.44 32.89 -4.39
CA GLY A 10 15.11 31.98 -3.31
C GLY A 10 15.22 30.58 -3.89
N ASN A 11 16.28 29.87 -3.52
CA ASN A 11 16.43 28.44 -3.74
C ASN A 11 15.11 27.80 -3.30
N ILE A 12 14.37 27.25 -4.26
CA ILE A 12 13.28 26.34 -3.97
C ILE A 12 13.95 25.21 -3.21
N SER A 13 13.76 25.22 -1.89
CA SER A 13 14.20 24.19 -0.99
C SER A 13 13.74 22.88 -1.58
N ASN A 14 14.71 22.12 -2.07
CA ASN A 14 14.57 20.74 -2.48
C ASN A 14 13.97 20.04 -1.27
N CYS A 15 12.64 19.91 -1.25
CA CYS A 15 11.94 19.15 -0.24
C CYS A 15 12.30 17.70 -0.52
N ASN A 16 13.41 17.29 0.09
CA ASN A 16 13.84 15.92 0.22
C ASN A 16 12.69 15.15 0.89
N TYR A 17 11.76 14.65 0.07
CA TYR A 17 10.77 13.63 0.43
C TYR A 17 11.47 12.26 0.50
N SER A 18 12.68 12.24 1.06
CA SER A 18 13.58 11.11 1.12
C SER A 18 13.92 10.88 2.58
N ASN A 19 12.97 10.19 3.25
CA ASN A 19 13.12 9.27 4.38
C ASN A 19 11.69 8.96 4.87
N SER A 20 11.13 7.77 4.65
CA SER A 20 11.20 6.74 5.71
C SER A 20 10.54 5.40 5.34
N ILE A 21 10.18 5.14 4.07
CA ILE A 21 9.73 3.80 3.70
C ILE A 21 10.94 2.88 3.54
N SER A 22 10.91 1.70 4.16
CA SER A 22 11.97 0.72 3.91
C SER A 22 11.91 0.33 2.42
N ASN A 23 13.06 0.34 1.73
CA ASN A 23 13.13 -0.09 0.33
C ASN A 23 12.54 -1.50 0.15
N SER A 24 12.63 -2.34 1.18
CA SER A 24 12.00 -3.65 1.26
C SER A 24 10.47 -3.61 1.25
N ALA A 25 9.86 -2.70 2.02
CA ALA A 25 8.40 -2.56 2.05
C ALA A 25 7.87 -2.09 0.70
N LEU A 26 8.50 -1.07 0.10
CA LEU A 26 8.09 -0.57 -1.21
C LEU A 26 8.25 -1.64 -2.29
N THR A 27 9.36 -2.40 -2.29
CA THR A 27 9.57 -3.51 -3.23
C THR A 27 8.52 -4.60 -3.08
N ALA A 28 8.12 -4.92 -1.84
CA ALA A 28 7.09 -5.92 -1.58
C ALA A 28 5.72 -5.45 -2.07
N ILE A 29 5.33 -4.19 -1.79
CA ILE A 29 4.09 -3.58 -2.29
C ILE A 29 4.06 -3.62 -3.83
N ASP A 30 5.16 -3.25 -4.48
CA ASP A 30 5.29 -3.27 -5.94
C ASP A 30 5.09 -4.66 -6.56
N MET A 31 5.51 -5.70 -5.86
CA MET A 31 5.30 -7.08 -6.30
C MET A 31 3.88 -7.57 -6.00
N ASP A 32 3.29 -7.17 -4.88
CA ASP A 32 2.01 -7.70 -4.39
C ASP A 32 0.80 -7.04 -5.05
N VAL A 33 0.81 -5.72 -5.24
CA VAL A 33 -0.33 -4.98 -5.81
C VAL A 33 -0.77 -5.53 -7.17
N PRO A 34 0.13 -5.80 -8.15
CA PRO A 34 -0.27 -6.37 -9.44
C PRO A 34 -0.85 -7.79 -9.33
N ARG A 35 -0.54 -8.51 -8.24
CA ARG A 35 -1.01 -9.89 -7.98
C ARG A 35 -2.26 -9.93 -7.11
N THR A 36 -2.75 -8.79 -6.61
CA THR A 36 -3.87 -8.70 -5.67
C THR A 36 -5.20 -8.85 -6.40
N MET A 37 -6.04 -9.80 -5.96
CA MET A 37 -7.39 -10.04 -6.48
C MET A 37 -7.52 -10.02 -8.03
N PRO A 38 -6.67 -10.74 -8.80
CA PRO A 38 -6.54 -10.55 -10.25
C PRO A 38 -7.77 -10.99 -11.05
N LYS A 39 -8.62 -11.82 -10.45
CA LYS A 39 -9.87 -12.30 -11.07
C LYS A 39 -11.04 -11.32 -10.90
N VAL A 40 -10.90 -10.32 -10.03
CA VAL A 40 -11.97 -9.35 -9.77
C VAL A 40 -11.83 -8.20 -10.75
N ARG A 41 -12.87 -7.96 -11.55
CA ARG A 41 -12.88 -6.91 -12.60
C ARG A 41 -12.51 -5.52 -12.08
N PHE A 42 -12.76 -5.26 -10.80
CA PHE A 42 -12.39 -4.03 -10.12
C PHE A 42 -10.87 -3.76 -10.15
N PHE A 43 -10.04 -4.79 -9.95
CA PHE A 43 -8.57 -4.71 -9.98
C PHE A 43 -7.95 -5.27 -11.28
N GLY A 44 -8.72 -6.06 -12.04
CA GLY A 44 -8.28 -6.68 -13.29
C GLY A 44 -7.92 -5.64 -14.35
N SER A 45 -6.78 -5.87 -15.02
CA SER A 45 -6.29 -5.01 -16.09
C SER A 45 -7.33 -4.80 -17.19
N THR A 46 -7.43 -3.57 -17.68
CA THR A 46 -8.15 -3.22 -18.91
C THR A 46 -7.43 -3.88 -20.10
N THR A 47 -7.64 -5.17 -20.32
CA THR A 47 -7.55 -5.74 -21.67
C THR A 47 -8.89 -5.38 -22.32
N GLU A 48 -9.01 -4.49 -23.30
CA GLU A 48 -8.22 -4.30 -24.52
C GLU A 48 -8.38 -2.83 -25.04
N ASN A 49 -7.35 -2.28 -25.71
CA ASN A 49 -7.26 -0.96 -26.36
C ASN A 49 -7.11 0.32 -25.50
N SER A 50 -5.87 0.86 -25.43
CA SER A 50 -5.61 2.24 -25.86
C SER A 50 -4.11 2.50 -26.10
N TYR A 51 -3.79 2.90 -27.32
CA TYR A 51 -2.52 3.54 -27.68
C TYR A 51 -2.38 4.89 -26.96
N GLY A 52 -1.15 5.27 -26.61
CA GLY A 52 -0.83 6.61 -26.12
C GLY A 52 0.43 6.69 -25.28
N CYS A 53 1.58 6.24 -25.80
CA CYS A 53 2.87 6.53 -25.17
C CYS A 53 3.39 7.89 -25.66
N ASP A 54 3.09 8.97 -24.93
CA ASP A 54 3.86 10.20 -25.08
C ASP A 54 5.25 9.97 -24.49
N SER A 55 6.19 9.78 -25.42
CA SER A 55 7.58 9.42 -25.17
C SER A 55 8.37 10.68 -24.82
N ASN A 56 8.16 11.25 -23.63
CA ASN A 56 9.11 12.20 -23.06
C ASN A 56 8.94 12.41 -21.55
N CYS A 57 9.37 11.45 -20.73
CA CYS A 57 9.77 11.77 -19.36
C CYS A 57 10.96 10.91 -18.91
N ASN A 58 12.10 11.58 -18.75
CA ASN A 58 13.20 11.09 -17.95
C ASN A 58 12.80 11.18 -16.47
N GLN A 59 12.11 10.17 -15.93
CA GLN A 59 11.93 10.06 -14.48
C GLN A 59 11.63 8.61 -14.07
N SER A 60 12.58 8.02 -13.34
CA SER A 60 12.47 6.84 -12.47
C SER A 60 11.71 5.61 -12.99
N HIS A 61 12.45 4.52 -13.22
CA HIS A 61 12.04 3.16 -13.60
C HIS A 61 10.83 2.56 -12.84
N TYR A 62 10.40 3.15 -11.72
CA TYR A 62 9.24 2.77 -10.92
C TYR A 62 7.90 3.30 -11.49
N ILE A 63 7.89 4.45 -12.17
CA ILE A 63 6.66 5.07 -12.70
C ILE A 63 6.05 4.25 -13.86
N GLY A 64 6.87 3.47 -14.56
CA GLY A 64 6.44 2.65 -15.69
C GLY A 64 5.50 1.51 -15.31
N LEU A 65 5.74 0.84 -14.17
CA LEU A 65 4.95 -0.34 -13.77
C LEU A 65 3.59 0.08 -13.18
N THR A 66 3.56 1.14 -12.36
CA THR A 66 2.32 1.68 -11.79
C THR A 66 1.41 2.30 -12.86
N SER A 67 1.97 2.86 -13.93
CA SER A 67 1.21 3.39 -15.06
C SER A 67 0.42 2.31 -15.82
N MET A 68 0.90 1.07 -15.81
CA MET A 68 0.22 -0.07 -16.44
C MET A 68 -0.90 -0.68 -15.55
N LEU A 69 -1.04 -0.21 -14.31
CA LEU A 69 -2.07 -0.69 -13.38
C LEU A 69 -3.40 0.04 -13.58
N THR A 70 -4.49 -0.62 -13.17
CA THR A 70 -5.80 0.02 -13.10
C THR A 70 -5.82 1.15 -12.08
N THR A 71 -6.78 2.05 -12.20
CA THR A 71 -6.98 3.15 -11.24
C THR A 71 -7.15 2.64 -9.81
N ALA A 72 -7.90 1.54 -9.61
CA ALA A 72 -8.05 0.91 -8.31
C ALA A 72 -6.73 0.32 -7.78
N SER A 73 -5.96 -0.37 -8.61
CA SER A 73 -4.65 -0.91 -8.21
C SER A 73 -3.64 0.20 -7.88
N GLN A 74 -3.68 1.33 -8.59
CA GLN A 74 -2.90 2.52 -8.23
C GLN A 74 -3.32 3.12 -6.89
N GLY A 75 -4.63 3.16 -6.62
CA GLY A 75 -5.16 3.56 -5.31
C GLY A 75 -4.70 2.64 -4.18
N LEU A 76 -4.78 1.32 -4.41
CA LEU A 76 -4.32 0.31 -3.47
C LEU A 76 -2.82 0.49 -3.13
N HIS A 77 -2.00 0.72 -4.16
CA HIS A 77 -0.57 1.01 -3.98
C HIS A 77 -0.32 2.22 -3.08
N ARG A 78 -1.04 3.33 -3.31
CA ARG A 78 -0.91 4.55 -2.50
C ARG A 78 -1.36 4.34 -1.06
N VAL A 79 -2.47 3.63 -0.83
CA VAL A 79 -2.95 3.32 0.52
C VAL A 79 -1.90 2.52 1.29
N LEU A 80 -1.37 1.45 0.70
CA LEU A 80 -0.36 0.59 1.34
C LEU A 80 0.95 1.35 1.59
N THR A 81 1.37 2.17 0.63
CA THR A 81 2.57 3.01 0.78
C THR A 81 2.38 4.01 1.93
N THR A 82 1.21 4.63 2.04
CA THR A 82 0.89 5.57 3.12
C THR A 82 0.87 4.86 4.47
N ILE A 83 0.25 3.68 4.59
CA ILE A 83 0.23 2.89 5.83
C ILE A 83 1.64 2.53 6.29
N ALA A 84 2.48 2.03 5.36
CA ALA A 84 3.86 1.65 5.67
C ALA A 84 4.72 2.84 6.09
N THR A 85 4.40 4.04 5.57
CA THR A 85 5.10 5.28 5.91
C THR A 85 4.65 5.83 7.27
N VAL A 86 3.34 5.87 7.53
CA VAL A 86 2.76 6.41 8.78
C VAL A 86 3.08 5.49 9.97
N ASN A 87 3.13 4.17 9.75
CA ASN A 87 3.42 3.19 10.78
C ASN A 87 4.76 2.50 10.54
N ALA A 88 5.86 3.27 10.48
CA ALA A 88 7.18 2.72 10.15
C ALA A 88 7.65 1.56 11.07
N GLY A 89 7.13 1.49 12.30
CA GLY A 89 7.39 0.37 13.22
C GLY A 89 6.66 -0.94 12.86
N LEU A 90 5.52 -0.85 12.16
CA LEU A 90 4.81 -2.01 11.60
C LEU A 90 5.26 -2.30 10.16
N GLY A 91 5.44 -1.23 9.38
CA GLY A 91 5.83 -1.29 7.99
C GLY A 91 4.75 -1.92 7.09
N TYR A 92 5.21 -2.76 6.16
CA TYR A 92 4.35 -3.57 5.28
C TYR A 92 4.74 -5.03 5.40
N VAL A 93 3.73 -5.89 5.50
CA VAL A 93 3.83 -7.34 5.47
C VAL A 93 2.96 -7.88 4.34
N GLN A 94 3.52 -8.81 3.56
CA GLN A 94 2.79 -9.49 2.50
C GLN A 94 1.49 -10.09 3.05
N GLY A 95 0.36 -9.81 2.39
CA GLY A 95 -0.98 -10.16 2.87
C GLY A 95 -1.79 -8.94 3.31
N MET A 96 -1.15 -7.85 3.73
CA MET A 96 -1.85 -6.58 4.02
C MET A 96 -2.52 -6.01 2.77
N ASN A 97 -1.96 -6.27 1.59
CA ASN A 97 -2.56 -5.93 0.30
C ASN A 97 -3.96 -6.53 0.12
N GLU A 98 -4.19 -7.76 0.58
CA GLU A 98 -5.49 -8.41 0.48
C GLU A 98 -6.51 -7.77 1.42
N LEU A 99 -6.12 -7.41 2.65
CA LEU A 99 -7.02 -6.69 3.58
C LEU A 99 -7.45 -5.34 3.01
N ALA A 100 -6.48 -4.56 2.51
CA ALA A 100 -6.72 -3.27 1.90
C ALA A 100 -7.62 -3.38 0.66
N ALA A 101 -7.39 -4.40 -0.18
CA ALA A 101 -8.16 -4.61 -1.39
C ALA A 101 -9.63 -4.96 -1.12
N HIS A 102 -9.92 -5.77 -0.09
CA HIS A 102 -11.29 -6.08 0.31
C HIS A 102 -12.03 -4.84 0.82
N LEU A 103 -11.40 -4.04 1.68
CA LEU A 103 -11.98 -2.79 2.17
C LEU A 103 -12.30 -1.83 1.00
N MET A 104 -11.32 -1.63 0.11
CA MET A 104 -11.47 -0.78 -1.06
C MET A 104 -12.59 -1.25 -2.00
N TYR A 105 -12.66 -2.56 -2.25
CA TYR A 105 -13.72 -3.15 -3.07
C TYR A 105 -15.10 -2.93 -2.44
N VAL A 106 -15.24 -3.12 -1.12
CA VAL A 106 -16.51 -2.92 -0.41
C VAL A 106 -16.94 -1.46 -0.40
N PHE A 107 -16.02 -0.54 -0.12
CA PHE A 107 -16.32 0.90 -0.12
C PHE A 107 -16.66 1.44 -1.52
N ALA A 108 -16.12 0.83 -2.58
CA ALA A 108 -16.53 1.10 -3.95
C ALA A 108 -17.79 0.32 -4.39
N GLU A 109 -18.54 -0.30 -3.47
CA GLU A 109 -19.73 -1.11 -3.77
C GLU A 109 -19.48 -2.20 -4.84
N GLY A 110 -18.23 -2.67 -4.92
CA GLY A 110 -17.77 -3.67 -5.87
C GLY A 110 -17.59 -3.22 -7.33
N THR A 111 -17.67 -1.91 -7.61
CA THR A 111 -17.61 -1.36 -8.98
C THR A 111 -16.57 -0.25 -9.12
N ILE A 112 -15.88 -0.20 -10.26
CA ILE A 112 -14.84 0.80 -10.52
C ILE A 112 -15.42 2.22 -10.66
N ASP A 113 -16.66 2.34 -11.13
CA ASP A 113 -17.34 3.64 -11.32
C ASP A 113 -17.59 4.39 -10.01
N LYS A 114 -17.57 3.67 -8.88
CA LYS A 114 -17.72 4.21 -7.54
C LYS A 114 -16.38 4.44 -6.84
N PHE A 115 -15.27 4.07 -7.47
CA PHE A 115 -13.95 4.29 -6.93
C PHE A 115 -13.56 5.77 -7.09
N ASP A 116 -13.32 6.44 -5.97
CA ASP A 116 -12.84 7.81 -5.92
C ASP A 116 -11.84 8.01 -4.75
N LEU A 117 -11.45 9.27 -4.51
CA LEU A 117 -10.53 9.61 -3.43
C LEU A 117 -11.13 9.41 -2.03
N CYS A 118 -12.46 9.46 -1.90
CA CYS A 118 -13.13 9.18 -0.63
C CYS A 118 -13.02 7.69 -0.30
N VAL A 119 -13.22 6.81 -1.29
CA VAL A 119 -12.97 5.36 -1.13
C VAL A 119 -11.53 5.08 -0.71
N GLU A 120 -10.55 5.76 -1.31
CA GLU A 120 -9.15 5.61 -0.92
C GLU A 120 -8.90 6.03 0.55
N ALA A 121 -9.46 7.18 0.96
CA ALA A 121 -9.34 7.69 2.32
C ALA A 121 -10.04 6.79 3.35
N ASP A 122 -11.26 6.35 3.06
CA ASP A 122 -12.03 5.44 3.92
C ASP A 122 -11.30 4.10 4.07
N THR A 123 -10.73 3.58 2.98
CA THR A 123 -9.89 2.38 3.00
C THR A 123 -8.69 2.58 3.93
N PHE A 124 -7.99 3.71 3.82
CA PHE A 124 -6.84 4.02 4.66
C PHE A 124 -7.20 4.05 6.15
N PHE A 125 -8.21 4.84 6.54
CA PHE A 125 -8.57 4.99 7.96
C PHE A 125 -9.16 3.71 8.55
N CYS A 126 -9.97 2.99 7.77
CA CYS A 126 -10.51 1.70 8.20
C CYS A 126 -9.38 0.67 8.37
N LEU A 127 -8.44 0.60 7.42
CA LEU A 127 -7.28 -0.29 7.51
C LEU A 127 -6.39 0.05 8.71
N GLN A 128 -6.13 1.34 8.96
CA GLN A 128 -5.39 1.78 10.15
C GLN A 128 -6.07 1.29 11.44
N THR A 129 -7.40 1.39 11.51
CA THR A 129 -8.18 0.93 12.66
C THR A 129 -8.15 -0.60 12.76
N LEU A 130 -8.25 -1.32 11.64
CA LEU A 130 -8.14 -2.77 11.64
C LEU A 130 -6.77 -3.24 12.15
N LEU A 131 -5.71 -2.61 11.68
CA LEU A 131 -4.34 -2.90 12.09
C LEU A 131 -4.06 -2.50 13.54
N SER A 132 -4.82 -1.60 14.17
CA SER A 132 -4.66 -1.36 15.61
C SER A 132 -5.16 -2.52 16.48
N HIS A 133 -5.99 -3.41 15.91
CA HIS A 133 -6.51 -4.59 16.60
C HIS A 133 -5.77 -5.88 16.20
N LEU A 134 -5.34 -5.97 14.93
CA LEU A 134 -4.60 -7.12 14.40
C LEU A 134 -3.08 -6.92 14.37
N GLY A 135 -2.60 -5.74 14.77
CA GLY A 135 -1.24 -5.27 14.47
C GLY A 135 -0.14 -6.20 14.95
N ASP A 136 -0.36 -6.90 16.07
CA ASP A 136 0.63 -7.85 16.60
C ASP A 136 0.85 -9.02 15.65
N ASP A 137 -0.20 -9.52 14.98
CA ASP A 137 -0.12 -10.59 13.97
C ASP A 137 0.56 -10.13 12.67
N PHE A 138 0.67 -8.82 12.45
CA PHE A 138 1.33 -8.21 11.30
C PHE A 138 2.69 -7.56 11.65
N CYS A 139 3.16 -7.71 12.89
CA CYS A 139 4.44 -7.19 13.32
C CYS A 139 5.51 -8.29 13.17
N ARG A 140 6.43 -8.10 12.22
CA ARG A 140 7.49 -9.08 11.92
C ARG A 140 8.38 -9.37 13.13
N GLU A 141 8.54 -8.40 14.01
CA GLU A 141 9.31 -8.52 15.24
C GLU A 141 8.64 -9.46 16.25
N LEU A 142 7.31 -9.58 16.20
CA LEU A 142 6.52 -10.43 17.07
C LEU A 142 6.28 -11.84 16.52
N ASP A 143 6.62 -12.11 15.24
CA ASP A 143 6.47 -13.44 14.64
C ASP A 143 7.24 -14.54 15.40
N ALA A 144 8.35 -14.20 16.06
CA ALA A 144 9.14 -15.13 16.87
C ALA A 144 8.84 -15.04 18.37
N ASP A 145 7.95 -14.12 18.78
CA ASP A 145 7.54 -13.97 20.17
C ASP A 145 6.65 -15.15 20.61
N HIS A 146 6.72 -15.50 21.89
CA HIS A 146 6.00 -16.66 22.42
C HIS A 146 4.64 -16.30 23.03
N GLU A 147 4.41 -15.02 23.29
CA GLU A 147 3.25 -14.48 24.00
C GLU A 147 2.39 -13.57 23.10
N MET A 148 2.93 -13.09 21.98
CA MET A 148 2.23 -12.23 21.02
C MET A 148 2.41 -12.71 19.57
N GLY A 149 1.68 -12.10 18.64
CA GLY A 149 1.82 -12.32 17.20
C GLY A 149 1.23 -13.64 16.67
N MET A 150 1.49 -13.86 15.38
CA MET A 150 0.80 -14.90 14.59
C MET A 150 1.04 -16.32 15.11
N LEU A 151 2.26 -16.65 15.57
CA LEU A 151 2.54 -17.99 16.14
C LEU A 151 1.74 -18.24 17.42
N THR A 152 1.52 -17.22 18.24
CA THR A 152 0.71 -17.33 19.46
C THR A 152 -0.75 -17.59 19.10
N THR A 153 -1.27 -16.88 18.11
CA THR A 153 -2.61 -17.11 17.54
C THR A 153 -2.74 -18.55 17.01
N LEU A 154 -1.75 -19.08 16.29
CA LEU A 154 -1.76 -20.47 15.81
C LEU A 154 -1.75 -21.51 16.94
N ARG A 155 -0.93 -21.32 17.98
CA ARG A 155 -0.92 -22.22 19.15
C ARG A 155 -2.26 -22.23 19.87
N HIS A 156 -2.92 -21.07 19.97
CA HIS A 156 -4.26 -21.00 20.53
C HIS A 156 -5.24 -21.88 19.73
N TYR A 157 -5.21 -21.79 18.39
CA TYR A 157 -6.03 -22.65 17.54
C TYR A 157 -5.69 -24.14 17.71
N GLU A 158 -4.41 -24.51 17.80
CA GLU A 158 -4.00 -25.89 18.04
C GLU A 158 -4.59 -26.45 19.34
N HIS A 159 -4.52 -25.69 20.43
CA HIS A 159 -5.11 -26.10 21.71
C HIS A 159 -6.63 -26.25 21.64
N VAL A 160 -7.31 -25.33 20.93
CA VAL A 160 -8.75 -25.43 20.70
C VAL A 160 -9.08 -26.70 19.91
N LEU A 161 -8.32 -27.01 18.88
CA LEU A 161 -8.51 -28.23 18.08
C LEU A 161 -8.29 -29.50 18.91
N GLN A 162 -7.20 -29.57 19.69
CA GLN A 162 -6.94 -30.71 20.60
C GLN A 162 -8.04 -30.90 21.65
N PHE A 163 -8.71 -29.82 22.05
CA PHE A 163 -9.84 -29.91 22.97
C PHE A 163 -11.08 -30.56 22.33
N PHE A 164 -11.36 -30.24 21.07
CA PHE A 164 -12.56 -30.69 20.36
C PHE A 164 -12.39 -32.00 19.58
N ASP A 165 -11.19 -32.29 19.07
CA ASP A 165 -10.88 -33.46 18.24
C ASP A 165 -10.04 -34.46 19.04
N LYS A 166 -10.70 -35.48 19.63
CA LYS A 166 -10.08 -36.51 20.47
C LYS A 166 -9.74 -37.78 19.69
#